data_AF-A0AAE4RFA3-F1
#
_entry.id   AF-A0AAE4RFA3-F1
#
_cell.length_a   1.000
_cell.length_b   1.000
_cell.length_c   1.000
_cell.angle_alpha   90.00
_cell.angle_beta   90.00
_cell.angle_gamma   90.00
#
_symmetry.space_group_name_H-M   'P 1'
#
loop_
_entity.id
_entity.type
_entity.pdbx_description
1 polymer ?
#
loop_
_entity_poly.entity_id
_entity_poly.type
_entity_poly.pdbx_seq_one_letter_code
_entity_poly.pdbx_strand_id
1 'polypeptide(L)' 'MIERDGFEKPNQFGYFPDGYHIQIKAAYPPDYPPTIVATSPCFPGDLRRDGLPVPKVIQQGSPGS' A
#
# COMPACT_ATOMS: atom_id res chain seq x y z
N MET A 1 -3.85 9.57 -4.46
CA MET A 1 -3.35 8.42 -5.25
C MET A 1 -3.67 8.68 -6.71
N ILE A 2 -2.81 8.23 -7.62
CA ILE A 2 -2.99 8.41 -9.07
C ILE A 2 -2.75 7.09 -9.80
N GLU A 3 -3.52 6.84 -10.86
CA GLU A 3 -3.18 5.80 -11.83
C GLU A 3 -2.08 6.30 -12.77
N ARG A 4 -1.25 5.39 -13.28
CA ARG A 4 -0.17 5.70 -14.21
C ARG A 4 -0.29 4.85 -15.47
N ASP A 5 -0.02 5.48 -16.61
CA ASP A 5 0.03 4.79 -17.90
C ASP A 5 1.26 3.89 -18.00
N GLY A 6 1.16 2.82 -18.79
CA GLY A 6 2.24 1.85 -19.00
C GLY A 6 2.37 0.76 -17.94
N PHE A 7 1.42 0.66 -17.01
CA PHE A 7 1.34 -0.39 -15.99
C PHE A 7 0.03 -1.16 -16.08
N GLU A 8 0.08 -2.46 -15.76
CA GLU A 8 -1.11 -3.31 -15.69
C GLU A 8 -2.10 -2.76 -14.64
N LYS A 9 -3.40 -2.74 -14.97
CA LYS A 9 -4.45 -2.19 -14.10
C LYS A 9 -5.09 -3.29 -13.25
N PRO A 10 -5.47 -3.01 -12.00
CA PRO A 10 -5.38 -1.73 -11.30
C PRO A 10 -3.95 -1.36 -10.88
N ASN A 11 -3.56 -0.11 -11.12
CA ASN A 11 -2.32 0.44 -10.57
C ASN A 11 -2.59 1.81 -9.94
N GLN A 12 -2.28 1.94 -8.66
CA GLN A 12 -2.44 3.20 -7.94
C GLN A 12 -1.19 3.51 -7.15
N PHE A 13 -0.69 4.72 -7.31
CA PHE A 13 0.52 5.18 -6.64
C PHE A 13 0.18 6.39 -5.76
N GLY A 14 0.60 6.32 -4.51
CA GLY A 14 0.47 7.38 -3.52
C GLY A 14 1.82 7.74 -2.93
N TYR A 15 2.12 9.03 -2.91
CA TYR A 15 3.28 9.61 -2.24
C TYR A 15 2.75 10.55 -1.17
N PHE A 16 3.01 10.25 0.08
CA PHE A 16 2.54 11.05 1.21
C PHE A 16 3.64 12.02 1.64
N PRO A 17 3.27 13.21 2.14
CA PRO A 17 4.23 14.25 2.52
C PRO A 17 5.16 13.85 3.67
N ASP A 18 4.81 12.81 4.43
CA ASP A 18 5.61 12.19 5.49
C ASP A 18 6.63 11.14 4.96
N GLY A 19 6.74 11.00 3.64
CA GLY A 19 7.71 10.12 2.97
C GLY A 19 7.21 8.69 2.76
N TYR A 20 6.00 8.34 3.20
CA TYR A 20 5.42 7.03 2.89
C TYR A 20 5.02 6.92 1.43
N HIS A 21 5.30 5.77 0.81
CA HIS A 21 4.87 5.44 -0.53
C HIS A 21 3.95 4.22 -0.50
N ILE A 22 2.80 4.30 -1.17
CA ILE A 22 1.87 3.18 -1.33
C ILE A 22 1.70 2.89 -2.81
N GLN A 23 1.76 1.61 -3.18
CA GLN A 23 1.57 1.13 -4.54
C GLN A 23 0.57 -0.02 -4.52
N ILE A 24 -0.47 0.08 -5.33
CA ILE A 24 -1.30 -1.05 -5.73
C ILE A 24 -0.78 -1.50 -7.08
N LYS A 25 -0.40 -2.78 -7.20
CA LYS A 25 0.09 -3.38 -8.43
C LYS A 25 -0.83 -4.52 -8.82
N ALA A 26 -1.35 -4.48 -10.04
CA ALA A 26 -1.96 -5.64 -10.65
C ALA A 26 -0.94 -6.79 -10.70
N ALA A 27 -1.43 -8.01 -10.46
CA ALA A 27 -0.61 -9.20 -10.59
C ALA A 27 -0.66 -9.70 -12.05
N TYR A 28 0.38 -10.44 -12.44
CA TYR A 28 0.35 -11.24 -13.66
C TYR A 28 0.62 -12.70 -13.27
N PRO A 29 -0.24 -13.66 -13.67
CA PRO A 29 -1.42 -13.53 -14.56
C PRO A 29 -2.58 -12.66 -14.00
N PRO A 30 -3.50 -12.12 -14.84
CA PRO A 30 -4.56 -11.18 -14.42
C PRO A 30 -5.57 -11.74 -13.40
N ASP A 31 -5.68 -13.05 -13.33
CA ASP A 31 -6.49 -13.80 -12.38
C ASP A 31 -5.90 -13.84 -10.96
N TYR A 32 -4.67 -13.36 -10.78
CA TYR A 32 -4.06 -13.26 -9.46
C TYR A 32 -4.51 -11.98 -8.74
N PRO A 33 -4.66 -12.03 -7.40
CA PRO A 33 -5.04 -10.85 -6.63
C PRO A 33 -3.96 -9.76 -6.72
N PRO A 34 -4.35 -8.48 -6.76
CA PRO A 34 -3.40 -7.38 -6.78
C PRO A 34 -2.58 -7.33 -5.49
N THR A 35 -1.35 -6.84 -5.59
CA THR A 35 -0.46 -6.66 -4.44
C THR A 35 -0.49 -5.22 -3.96
N ILE A 36 -0.55 -5.04 -2.63
CA ILE A 36 -0.34 -3.74 -1.99
C ILE A 36 1.09 -3.71 -1.44
N VAL A 37 1.86 -2.72 -1.86
CA VAL A 37 3.20 -2.43 -1.35
C VAL A 37 3.14 -1.11 -0.60
N ALA A 38 3.42 -1.14 0.70
CA ALA A 38 3.60 0.05 1.51
C ALA A 38 5.08 0.17 1.91
N THR A 39 5.68 1.31 1.65
CA THR A 39 7.08 1.61 1.95
C THR A 39 7.14 2.82 2.85
N SER A 40 7.76 2.65 4.02
CA SER A 40 8.12 3.77 4.89
C SER A 40 9.51 4.30 4.50
N PRO A 41 9.79 5.58 4.72
CA PRO A 41 11.17 6.05 4.72
C PRO A 41 11.93 5.42 5.90
N CYS A 42 13.26 5.42 5.82
CA CYS A 42 14.09 5.03 6.96
C CYS A 42 13.99 6.12 8.04
N PHE A 43 13.03 5.96 8.96
CA PHE A 43 12.90 6.88 10.10
C PHE A 43 14.07 6.71 11.07
N PRO A 44 14.57 7.80 11.68
CA PRO A 44 15.52 7.73 12.78
C PRO A 44 15.06 6.77 13.89
N GLY A 45 16.01 6.03 14.48
CA GLY A 45 15.71 5.04 15.52
C GLY A 45 15.05 5.66 16.76
N ASP A 46 15.32 6.93 17.01
CA ASP A 46 14.77 7.76 18.08
C ASP A 46 13.27 8.10 17.88
N LEU A 47 12.72 7.88 16.68
CA LEU A 47 11.27 7.91 16.43
C LEU A 47 10.60 6.55 16.67
N ARG A 48 11.37 5.48 16.89
CA ARG A 48 10.83 4.15 17.17
C ARG A 48 10.09 4.18 18.50
N ARG A 49 8.81 3.79 18.45
CA ARG A 49 8.00 3.57 19.64
C ARG A 49 7.70 2.09 19.79
N ASP A 50 8.22 1.49 20.86
CA ASP A 50 7.88 0.11 21.22
C ASP A 50 6.47 0.04 21.82
N GLY A 51 5.87 -1.16 21.80
CA GLY A 51 4.54 -1.39 22.38
C GLY A 51 3.37 -0.84 21.57
N LEU A 52 3.60 -0.38 20.34
CA LEU A 52 2.52 -0.04 19.41
C LEU A 52 1.68 -1.29 19.12
N PRO A 53 0.34 -1.18 19.06
CA PRO A 53 -0.51 -2.29 18.67
C PRO A 53 -0.17 -2.72 17.25
N VAL A 54 0.03 -4.03 17.06
CA VAL A 54 0.24 -4.62 15.73
C VAL A 54 -1.00 -4.31 14.88
N PRO A 55 -0.83 -3.86 13.62
CA PRO A 55 -1.96 -3.65 12.72
C PRO A 55 -2.82 -4.91 12.65
N LYS A 56 -4.12 -4.76 12.94
CA LYS A 56 -5.09 -5.86 12.81
C LYS A 56 -5.22 -6.23 11.34
N VAL A 57 -5.52 -7.50 11.07
CA VAL A 57 -5.82 -8.01 9.72
C VAL A 57 -6.89 -7.11 9.08
N ILE A 58 -6.56 -6.55 7.92
CA ILE A 58 -7.53 -5.77 7.12
C ILE A 58 -8.51 -6.78 6.52
N GLN A 59 -9.78 -6.70 6.92
CA GLN A 59 -10.84 -7.49 6.31
C GLN A 59 -11.33 -6.79 5.05
N GLN A 60 -11.47 -7.53 3.97
CA GLN A 60 -12.09 -7.02 2.75
C GLN A 60 -13.57 -6.71 3.05
N GLY A 61 -13.96 -5.45 2.87
CA GLY A 61 -15.37 -5.05 2.96
C GLY A 61 -16.18 -5.69 1.83
N SER A 62 -17.48 -5.89 2.06
CA SER A 62 -18.40 -6.31 1.01
C SER A 62 -18.33 -5.33 -0.17
N PRO A 63 -18.38 -5.80 -1.43
CA PRO A 63 -18.39 -4.88 -2.57
C PRO A 63 -19.65 -4.00 -2.53
N GLY A 64 -19.48 -2.68 -2.44
CA GLY A 64 -20.53 -1.68 -2.67
C GLY A 64 -21.50 -1.41 -1.51
N SER A 65 -21.11 -0.59 -0.53
CA SER A 65 -22.05 0.18 0.31
C SER A 65 -21.63 1.63 0.36
#